data_AF-A0A532V811-F1
#
_entry.id   AF-A0A532V811-F1
#
_cell.length_a   1.000
_cell.length_b   1.000
_cell.length_c   1.000
_cell.angle_alpha   90.00
_cell.angle_beta   90.00
_cell.angle_gamma   90.00
#
_symmetry.space_group_name_H-M   'P 1'
#
loop_
_entity.id
_entity.type
_entity.pdbx_description
1 polymer ?
#
loop_
_entity_poly.entity_id
_entity_poly.type
_entity_poly.pdbx_seq_one_letter_code
_entity_poly.pdbx_strand_id
1 'polypeptide(L)'
;MIGMLGVVAFGLACSGKKRAQKGYIKAIAPELEKAIAQQSPFEADVEIIRKGKVYDVRVDFKGLVKENPRWKKASHEERLAWFARVCAEVVGLTAGGAEEAGFMDFENLIIGYAGQVWSVPMEYAGYISSHAISRSKSARRLEKELMEEMERVE
;
A
#
# COMPACT_ATOMS: atom_id res chain seq x y z
N MET A 1 -1.59 -15.07 49.63
CA MET A 1 -0.67 -15.42 48.52
C MET A 1 -1.50 -15.62 47.26
N ILE A 2 -1.73 -14.55 46.49
CA ILE A 2 -2.45 -14.61 45.21
C ILE A 2 -1.41 -14.97 44.15
N GLY A 3 -1.51 -16.20 43.66
CA GLY A 3 -0.46 -16.89 42.91
C GLY A 3 -0.18 -16.30 41.54
N MET A 4 1.12 -16.25 41.26
CA MET A 4 1.89 -16.13 40.01
C MET A 4 1.39 -16.89 38.75
N LEU A 5 0.10 -17.21 38.59
CA LEU A 5 -0.43 -17.96 37.43
C LEU A 5 -1.10 -17.07 36.36
N GLY A 6 -1.33 -15.78 36.64
CA GLY A 6 -1.96 -14.85 35.68
C GLY A 6 -1.02 -14.24 34.62
N VAL A 7 0.30 -14.34 34.79
CA VAL A 7 1.27 -13.61 33.96
C VAL A 7 1.79 -14.42 32.76
N VAL A 8 1.70 -15.76 32.81
CA VAL A 8 2.27 -16.62 31.77
C VAL A 8 1.33 -16.81 30.56
N ALA A 9 0.02 -16.74 30.74
CA ALA A 9 -0.96 -16.88 29.65
C ALA A 9 -1.07 -15.62 28.75
N PHE A 10 -0.89 -14.42 29.32
CA PHE A 10 -0.89 -13.17 28.53
C PHE A 10 0.41 -12.97 27.73
N GLY A 11 1.54 -13.43 28.27
CA GLY A 11 2.85 -13.34 27.59
C GLY A 11 2.92 -14.17 26.30
N LEU A 12 2.29 -15.34 26.27
CA LEU A 12 2.29 -16.24 25.10
C LEU A 12 1.34 -15.76 23.98
N ALA A 13 0.15 -15.25 24.33
CA ALA A 13 -0.81 -14.73 23.34
C ALA A 13 -0.29 -13.43 22.67
N CYS A 14 0.31 -12.52 23.45
CA CYS A 14 0.93 -11.31 22.89
C CYS A 14 2.20 -11.61 22.08
N SER A 15 2.98 -12.62 22.45
CA SER A 15 4.17 -13.02 21.71
C SER A 15 3.83 -13.72 20.39
N GLY A 16 2.76 -14.53 20.36
CA GLY A 16 2.23 -15.15 19.15
C GLY A 16 1.76 -14.12 18.12
N LYS A 17 0.98 -13.12 18.54
CA LYS A 17 0.53 -12.02 17.67
C LYS A 17 1.70 -11.21 17.10
N LYS A 18 2.69 -10.86 17.92
CA LYS A 18 3.89 -10.13 17.43
C LYS A 18 4.71 -10.94 16.42
N ARG A 19 4.85 -12.25 16.63
CA ARG A 19 5.58 -13.13 15.70
C ARG A 19 4.81 -13.33 14.39
N ALA A 20 3.48 -13.48 14.46
CA ALA A 20 2.62 -13.54 13.28
C ALA A 20 2.66 -12.24 12.47
N GLN A 21 2.57 -11.07 13.12
CA GLN A 21 2.71 -9.77 12.47
C GLN A 21 4.08 -9.60 11.78
N LYS A 22 5.17 -9.96 12.46
CA LYS A 22 6.51 -9.90 11.84
C LYS A 22 6.66 -10.86 10.66
N GLY A 23 6.00 -12.01 10.70
CA GLY A 23 5.94 -12.95 9.58
C GLY A 23 5.13 -12.41 8.40
N TYR A 24 3.98 -11.79 8.69
CA TYR A 24 3.11 -11.19 7.70
C TYR A 24 3.78 -10.01 6.98
N ILE A 25 4.43 -9.09 7.72
CA ILE A 25 5.19 -7.97 7.15
C ILE A 25 6.28 -8.45 6.18
N LYS A 26 6.99 -9.54 6.54
CA LYS A 26 8.01 -10.12 5.66
C LYS A 26 7.43 -10.76 4.39
N ALA A 27 6.18 -11.17 4.42
CA ALA A 27 5.53 -11.82 3.29
C ALA A 27 4.80 -10.81 2.38
N ILE A 28 4.16 -9.78 2.95
CA ILE A 28 3.28 -8.89 2.20
C ILE A 28 4.05 -7.94 1.27
N ALA A 29 5.17 -7.37 1.68
CA ALA A 29 5.93 -6.43 0.85
C ALA A 29 6.37 -7.06 -0.49
N PRO A 30 7.01 -8.24 -0.51
CA PRO A 30 7.33 -8.92 -1.77
C PRO A 30 6.11 -9.29 -2.64
N GLU A 31 4.97 -9.57 -2.02
CA GLU A 31 3.74 -9.88 -2.78
C GLU A 31 3.12 -8.61 -3.40
N LEU A 32 3.18 -7.47 -2.70
CA LEU A 32 2.79 -6.17 -3.24
C LEU A 32 3.66 -5.76 -4.43
N GLU A 33 4.98 -5.92 -4.33
CA GLU A 33 5.93 -5.66 -5.42
C GLU A 33 5.58 -6.48 -6.67
N LYS A 34 5.34 -7.79 -6.48
CA LYS A 34 4.91 -8.68 -7.57
C LYS A 34 3.58 -8.26 -8.17
N ALA A 35 2.60 -7.91 -7.36
CA ALA A 35 1.28 -7.50 -7.82
C ALA A 35 1.34 -6.20 -8.65
N ILE A 36 2.15 -5.22 -8.23
CA ILE A 36 2.41 -3.99 -9.00
C ILE A 36 3.03 -4.33 -10.37
N ALA A 37 4.05 -5.19 -10.39
CA ALA A 37 4.73 -5.61 -11.62
C ALA A 37 3.84 -6.46 -12.56
N GLN A 38 2.84 -7.16 -12.03
CA GLN A 38 1.88 -7.93 -12.82
C GLN A 38 0.81 -7.03 -13.47
N GLN A 39 0.31 -6.03 -12.73
CA GLN A 39 -0.77 -5.16 -13.21
C GLN A 39 -0.27 -4.02 -14.10
N SER A 40 1.03 -3.73 -14.08
CA SER A 40 1.61 -2.55 -14.72
C SER A 40 3.02 -2.84 -15.26
N PRO A 41 3.64 -1.95 -16.04
CA PRO A 41 5.03 -2.13 -16.45
C PRO A 41 6.03 -1.71 -15.36
N PHE A 42 5.59 -1.45 -14.11
CA PHE A 42 6.41 -0.83 -13.08
C PHE A 42 7.15 -1.86 -12.23
N GLU A 43 8.40 -1.54 -11.92
CA GLU A 43 9.15 -2.14 -10.84
C GLU A 43 9.13 -1.17 -9.65
N ALA A 44 8.86 -1.67 -8.45
CA ALA A 44 8.75 -0.86 -7.24
C ALA A 44 9.41 -1.57 -6.06
N ASP A 45 9.87 -0.79 -5.08
CA ASP A 45 10.24 -1.26 -3.75
C ASP A 45 9.07 -0.99 -2.80
N VAL A 46 8.74 -1.97 -1.95
CA VAL A 46 7.69 -1.82 -0.94
C VAL A 46 8.27 -1.97 0.46
N GLU A 47 7.97 -0.99 1.32
CA GLU A 47 8.30 -1.03 2.75
C GLU A 47 7.03 -0.89 3.60
N ILE A 48 6.90 -1.72 4.64
CA ILE A 48 5.84 -1.60 5.64
C ILE A 48 6.41 -0.95 6.89
N ILE A 49 6.00 0.29 7.15
CA ILE A 49 6.55 1.15 8.21
C ILE A 49 5.60 1.13 9.40
N ARG A 50 6.08 0.75 10.59
CA ARG A 50 5.25 0.75 11.79
C ARG A 50 5.18 2.15 12.42
N LYS A 51 3.98 2.69 12.59
CA LYS A 51 3.67 3.93 13.32
C LYS A 51 2.83 3.63 14.56
N GLY A 52 3.50 3.27 15.65
CA GLY A 52 2.84 2.93 16.91
C GLY A 52 1.98 1.66 16.78
N LYS A 53 0.65 1.84 16.67
CA LYS A 53 -0.33 0.74 16.51
C LYS A 53 -0.76 0.52 15.06
N VAL A 54 -0.55 1.50 14.19
CA VAL A 54 -0.90 1.44 12.77
C VAL A 54 0.37 1.31 11.91
N TYR A 55 0.20 1.11 10.62
CA TYR A 55 1.27 0.93 9.65
C TYR A 55 1.07 1.82 8.42
N ASP A 56 2.15 2.31 7.85
CA ASP A 56 2.14 2.86 6.50
C ASP A 56 2.72 1.85 5.52
N VAL A 57 2.29 1.95 4.27
CA VAL A 57 2.88 1.23 3.15
C VAL A 57 3.58 2.25 2.27
N ARG A 58 4.90 2.17 2.18
CA ARG A 58 5.69 2.99 1.25
C ARG A 58 5.96 2.20 -0.02
N VAL A 59 5.72 2.82 -1.17
CA VAL A 59 5.97 2.24 -2.48
C VAL A 59 6.81 3.23 -3.30
N ASP A 60 8.07 2.88 -3.55
CA ASP A 60 9.00 3.71 -4.33
C ASP A 60 9.16 3.15 -5.74
N PHE A 61 9.03 4.01 -6.76
CA PHE A 61 9.26 3.64 -8.15
C PHE A 61 10.75 3.32 -8.40
N LYS A 62 11.05 2.11 -8.89
CA LYS A 62 12.41 1.71 -9.28
C LYS A 62 12.66 1.83 -10.78
N GLY A 63 11.65 1.53 -11.59
CA GLY A 63 11.84 1.49 -13.04
C GLY A 63 10.73 0.78 -13.78
N LEU A 64 11.04 0.38 -15.01
CA LEU A 64 10.15 -0.43 -15.84
C LEU A 64 10.66 -1.86 -15.98
N VAL A 65 9.79 -2.83 -15.75
CA VAL A 65 10.08 -4.26 -15.98
C VAL A 65 10.02 -4.61 -17.47
N LYS A 66 9.24 -3.86 -18.25
CA LYS A 66 9.08 -4.04 -19.70
C LYS A 66 8.97 -2.71 -20.41
N GLU A 67 9.49 -2.65 -21.64
CA GLU A 67 9.31 -1.47 -22.48
C GLU A 67 7.82 -1.14 -22.66
N ASN A 68 7.46 0.11 -22.41
CA ASN A 68 6.11 0.59 -22.60
C ASN A 68 6.10 1.89 -23.43
N PRO A 69 5.63 1.85 -24.70
CA PRO A 69 5.58 3.04 -25.56
C PRO A 69 4.73 4.17 -25.00
N ARG A 70 3.66 3.85 -24.24
CA ARG A 70 2.83 4.86 -23.58
C ARG A 70 3.62 5.59 -22.51
N TRP A 71 4.42 4.88 -21.71
CA TRP A 71 5.30 5.50 -20.71
C TRP A 71 6.29 6.47 -21.37
N LYS A 72 6.97 6.04 -22.45
CA LYS A 72 7.95 6.88 -23.16
C LYS A 72 7.35 8.20 -23.66
N LYS A 73 6.08 8.19 -24.08
CA LYS A 73 5.38 9.38 -24.61
C LYS A 73 4.65 10.23 -23.56
N ALA A 74 4.36 9.66 -22.39
CA ALA A 74 3.64 10.34 -21.32
C ALA A 74 4.49 11.44 -20.67
N SER A 75 3.83 12.52 -20.23
CA SER A 75 4.44 13.57 -19.40
C SER A 75 4.86 13.02 -18.04
N HIS A 76 5.64 13.82 -17.28
CA HIS A 76 6.03 13.44 -15.93
C HIS A 76 4.82 13.20 -15.02
N GLU A 77 3.86 14.11 -15.07
CA GLU A 77 2.61 14.05 -14.29
C GLU A 77 1.75 12.85 -14.68
N GLU A 78 1.61 12.57 -15.98
CA GLU A 78 0.87 11.38 -16.45
C GLU A 78 1.51 10.07 -15.98
N ARG A 79 2.85 10.03 -15.91
CA ARG A 79 3.59 8.86 -15.39
C ARG A 79 3.38 8.70 -13.89
N LEU A 80 3.46 9.80 -13.14
CA LEU A 80 3.20 9.83 -11.71
C LEU A 80 1.76 9.36 -11.44
N ALA A 81 0.76 9.96 -12.07
CA ALA A 81 -0.64 9.61 -11.88
C ALA A 81 -0.91 8.12 -12.17
N TRP A 82 -0.32 7.60 -13.25
CA TRP A 82 -0.44 6.19 -13.58
C TRP A 82 0.22 5.29 -12.53
N PHE A 83 1.44 5.61 -12.10
CA PHE A 83 2.12 4.86 -11.04
C PHE A 83 1.34 4.90 -9.73
N ALA A 84 0.91 6.08 -9.31
CA ALA A 84 0.13 6.30 -8.10
C ALA A 84 -1.17 5.50 -8.11
N ARG A 85 -1.93 5.51 -9.22
CA ARG A 85 -3.16 4.71 -9.36
C ARG A 85 -2.88 3.23 -9.14
N VAL A 86 -1.85 2.67 -9.79
CA VAL A 86 -1.51 1.25 -9.63
C VAL A 86 -1.16 0.92 -8.19
N CYS A 87 -0.38 1.79 -7.52
CA CYS A 87 -0.05 1.61 -6.11
C CYS A 87 -1.30 1.62 -5.25
N ALA A 88 -2.20 2.59 -5.44
CA ALA A 88 -3.45 2.69 -4.68
C ALA A 88 -4.38 1.48 -4.91
N GLU A 89 -4.48 0.98 -6.14
CA GLU A 89 -5.28 -0.20 -6.46
C GLU A 89 -4.76 -1.46 -5.77
N VAL A 90 -3.46 -1.70 -5.85
CA VAL A 90 -2.82 -2.90 -5.29
C VAL A 90 -2.78 -2.85 -3.77
N VAL A 91 -2.33 -1.73 -3.22
CA VAL A 91 -2.18 -1.56 -1.77
C VAL A 91 -3.53 -1.46 -1.09
N GLY A 92 -4.49 -0.68 -1.64
CA GLY A 92 -5.82 -0.53 -1.06
C GLY A 92 -6.56 -1.86 -0.93
N LEU A 93 -6.47 -2.72 -1.95
CA LEU A 93 -7.05 -4.07 -1.91
C LEU A 93 -6.40 -4.93 -0.83
N THR A 94 -5.08 -4.91 -0.74
CA THR A 94 -4.33 -5.77 0.17
C THR A 94 -4.48 -5.32 1.63
N ALA A 95 -4.41 -4.01 1.88
CA ALA A 95 -4.62 -3.41 3.19
C ALA A 95 -6.04 -3.66 3.69
N GLY A 96 -7.07 -3.46 2.86
CA GLY A 96 -8.46 -3.75 3.22
C GLY A 96 -8.67 -5.20 3.66
N GLY A 97 -8.11 -6.17 2.93
CA GLY A 97 -8.19 -7.59 3.33
C GLY A 97 -7.44 -7.91 4.63
N ALA A 98 -6.33 -7.22 4.92
CA ALA A 98 -5.56 -7.39 6.15
C ALA A 98 -6.27 -6.79 7.38
N GLU A 99 -6.93 -5.65 7.19
CA GLU A 99 -7.75 -4.95 8.19
C GLU A 99 -9.00 -5.74 8.54
N GLU A 100 -9.74 -6.23 7.53
CA GLU A 100 -10.92 -7.09 7.73
C GLU A 100 -10.59 -8.37 8.50
N ALA A 101 -9.41 -8.93 8.27
CA ALA A 101 -8.92 -10.11 9.00
C ALA A 101 -8.37 -9.78 10.41
N GLY A 102 -8.30 -8.51 10.80
CA GLY A 102 -7.84 -8.05 12.11
C GLY A 102 -6.34 -8.27 12.36
N PHE A 103 -5.53 -8.34 11.29
CA PHE A 103 -4.09 -8.58 11.41
C PHE A 103 -3.30 -7.29 11.64
N MET A 104 -3.61 -6.24 10.87
CA MET A 104 -2.89 -4.97 10.82
C MET A 104 -3.84 -3.86 10.37
N ASP A 105 -3.68 -2.67 10.97
CA ASP A 105 -4.38 -1.45 10.57
C ASP A 105 -3.41 -0.55 9.81
N PHE A 106 -3.81 -0.05 8.64
CA PHE A 106 -2.98 0.80 7.80
C PHE A 106 -3.51 2.23 7.75
N GLU A 107 -2.62 3.20 7.85
CA GLU A 107 -2.99 4.62 7.91
C GLU A 107 -2.77 5.30 6.56
N ASN A 108 -1.58 5.17 5.96
CA ASN A 108 -1.26 5.83 4.71
C ASN A 108 -0.57 4.90 3.70
N LEU A 109 -0.85 5.17 2.42
CA LEU A 109 -0.01 4.81 1.29
C LEU A 109 0.94 5.98 1.00
N ILE A 110 2.24 5.74 1.14
CA ILE A 110 3.30 6.69 0.79
C ILE A 110 3.82 6.32 -0.60
N ILE A 111 3.79 7.27 -1.54
CA ILE A 111 4.20 7.07 -2.92
C ILE A 111 5.49 7.84 -3.17
N GLY A 112 6.56 7.13 -3.53
CA GLY A 112 7.82 7.74 -3.94
C GLY A 112 8.00 7.67 -5.45
N TYR A 113 8.17 8.82 -6.10
CA TYR A 113 8.42 8.89 -7.54
C TYR A 113 9.36 10.05 -7.87
N ALA A 114 10.41 9.76 -8.65
CA ALA A 114 11.38 10.75 -9.12
C ALA A 114 11.99 11.67 -8.04
N GLY A 115 12.23 11.11 -6.84
CA GLY A 115 12.81 11.85 -5.71
C GLY A 115 11.80 12.67 -4.89
N GLN A 116 10.53 12.65 -5.27
CA GLN A 116 9.43 13.27 -4.53
C GLN A 116 8.60 12.19 -3.83
N VAL A 117 7.91 12.59 -2.76
CA VAL A 117 7.14 11.70 -1.89
C VAL A 117 5.79 12.33 -1.59
N TRP A 118 4.72 11.55 -1.75
CA TRP A 118 3.35 11.94 -1.44
C TRP A 118 2.73 10.94 -0.46
N SER A 119 1.75 11.41 0.32
CA SER A 119 0.99 10.57 1.24
C SER A 119 -0.48 10.58 0.85
N VAL A 120 -1.07 9.40 0.74
CA VAL A 120 -2.49 9.20 0.45
C VAL A 120 -3.11 8.41 1.62
N PRO A 121 -4.20 8.89 2.23
CA PRO A 121 -4.89 8.14 3.27
C PRO A 121 -5.31 6.75 2.78
N MET A 122 -5.17 5.72 3.62
CA MET A 122 -5.48 4.34 3.21
C MET A 122 -6.96 4.15 2.85
N GLU A 123 -7.87 4.88 3.50
CA GLU A 123 -9.29 4.92 3.13
C GLU A 123 -9.47 5.34 1.65
N TYR A 124 -8.68 6.31 1.19
CA TYR A 124 -8.73 6.78 -0.19
C TYR A 124 -8.08 5.78 -1.16
N ALA A 125 -6.99 5.12 -0.77
CA ALA A 125 -6.45 4.00 -1.54
C ALA A 125 -7.49 2.86 -1.68
N GLY A 126 -8.21 2.55 -0.59
CA GLY A 126 -9.35 1.64 -0.57
C GLY A 126 -10.44 2.05 -1.55
N TYR A 127 -10.82 3.33 -1.56
CA TYR A 127 -11.75 3.91 -2.52
C TYR A 127 -11.33 3.68 -3.98
N ILE A 128 -10.08 4.02 -4.33
CA ILE A 128 -9.54 3.82 -5.67
C ILE A 128 -9.59 2.33 -6.06
N SER A 129 -9.15 1.44 -5.16
CA SER A 129 -9.14 -0.01 -5.40
C SER A 129 -10.55 -0.58 -5.65
N SER A 130 -11.54 -0.17 -4.85
CA SER A 130 -12.93 -0.60 -4.98
C SER A 130 -13.54 -0.17 -6.32
N HIS A 131 -13.27 1.07 -6.74
CA HIS A 131 -13.75 1.57 -8.03
C HIS A 131 -13.06 0.93 -9.23
N ALA A 132 -11.77 0.58 -9.12
CA ALA A 132 -11.06 -0.17 -10.14
C ALA A 132 -11.62 -1.59 -10.32
N ILE A 133 -11.86 -2.31 -9.21
CA ILE A 133 -12.40 -3.67 -9.22
C ILE A 133 -13.83 -3.70 -9.77
N SER A 134 -14.69 -2.80 -9.28
CA SER A 134 -16.08 -2.69 -9.76
C SER A 134 -16.19 -2.11 -11.17
N ARG A 135 -15.09 -1.60 -11.74
CA ARG A 135 -15.04 -0.93 -13.06
C ARG A 135 -16.04 0.21 -13.19
N SER A 136 -16.38 0.85 -12.08
CA SER A 136 -17.41 1.89 -12.02
C SER A 136 -16.87 3.27 -12.41
N LYS A 137 -15.54 3.43 -12.50
CA LYS A 137 -14.87 4.63 -13.01
C LYS A 137 -13.77 4.27 -14.00
N SER A 138 -13.48 5.18 -14.93
CA SER A 138 -12.36 5.02 -15.87
C SER A 138 -11.02 5.26 -15.16
N ALA A 139 -9.96 4.60 -15.64
CA ALA A 139 -8.61 4.77 -15.09
C ALA A 139 -8.16 6.24 -15.07
N ARG A 140 -8.46 7.00 -16.13
CA ARG A 140 -8.16 8.45 -16.20
C ARG A 140 -8.88 9.27 -15.13
N ARG A 141 -10.13 8.91 -14.79
CA ARG A 141 -10.87 9.61 -13.74
C ARG A 141 -10.27 9.31 -12.37
N LEU A 142 -9.89 8.06 -12.12
CA LEU A 142 -9.21 7.67 -10.88
C LEU A 142 -7.82 8.30 -10.75
N GLU A 143 -7.05 8.33 -11.84
CA GLU A 143 -5.77 9.04 -11.94
C GLU A 143 -5.92 10.51 -11.54
N LYS A 144 -6.91 11.20 -12.10
CA LYS A 144 -7.18 12.61 -11.78
C LYS A 144 -7.57 12.82 -10.31
N GLU A 145 -8.56 12.07 -9.82
CA GLU A 145 -9.06 12.19 -8.45
C GLU A 145 -7.95 11.88 -7.43
N LEU A 146 -7.07 10.92 -7.73
CA LEU A 146 -5.91 10.60 -6.89
C LEU A 146 -4.86 11.71 -6.88
N MET A 147 -4.55 12.31 -8.03
CA MET A 147 -3.63 13.45 -8.08
C MET A 147 -4.17 14.65 -7.29
N GLU A 148 -5.47 14.95 -7.42
CA GLU A 148 -6.12 16.01 -6.63
C GLU A 148 -6.03 15.75 -5.12
N GLU A 149 -6.11 14.49 -4.69
CA GLU A 149 -5.96 14.14 -3.28
C GLU A 149 -4.50 14.27 -2.81
N MET A 150 -3.52 13.86 -3.63
CA MET A 150 -2.10 14.00 -3.32
C MET A 150 -1.67 15.47 -3.15
N GLU A 151 -2.27 16.39 -3.91
CA GLU A 151 -2.00 17.83 -3.82
C GLU A 151 -2.60 18.50 -2.56
N ARG A 152 -3.62 17.91 -1.93
CA ARG A 152 -4.26 18.47 -0.72
C ARG A 152 -3.47 18.28 0.56
N VAL A 153 -2.53 17.33 0.55
CA VAL A 153 -1.79 16.87 1.74
C VAL A 153 -0.43 17.57 1.86
N GLU A 154 -0.02 18.36 0.85
CA GLU A 154 1.13 19.28 0.89
C GLU A 154 0.77 20.63 1.56
#